data_AF-A0A6J0UBU0-F1
#
_entry.id   AF-A0A6J0UBU0-F1
#
_cell.length_a   1.000
_cell.length_b   1.000
_cell.length_c   1.000
_cell.angle_alpha   90.00
_cell.angle_beta   90.00
_cell.angle_gamma   90.00
#
_symmetry.space_group_name_H-M   'P 1'
#
loop_
_entity.id
_entity.type
_entity.pdbx_description
1 polymer ?
#
loop_
_entity_poly.entity_id
_entity_poly.type
_entity_poly.pdbx_seq_one_letter_code
_entity_poly.pdbx_strand_id
1 'polypeptide(L)'
;LNSGVALSFPPILNPLFPLPFCSRVVRKSIARVLTVINQTQKENLRKFYKGKKYKPLDLRPKKTRAMRRRLNKHEEGLKTKKQQRKERLYPPRKYAVKA
;
A
#
# COMPACT_ATOMS: atom_id res chain seq x y z
N LEU A 1 0.98 -58.26 -38.67
CA LEU A 1 2.03 -57.25 -38.97
C LEU A 1 1.29 -55.91 -39.13
N ASN A 2 1.03 -55.14 -38.09
CA ASN A 2 2.01 -54.46 -37.24
C ASN A 2 1.50 -54.36 -35.81
N SER A 3 2.23 -55.02 -34.91
CA SER A 3 2.22 -54.85 -33.47
C SER A 3 2.94 -53.55 -33.12
N GLY A 4 2.19 -52.48 -32.85
CA GLY A 4 2.72 -51.21 -32.34
C GLY A 4 2.59 -51.18 -30.82
N VAL A 5 3.72 -51.29 -30.15
CA VAL A 5 3.89 -51.47 -28.71
C VAL A 5 3.42 -50.23 -27.93
N ALA A 6 2.46 -50.40 -27.02
CA ALA A 6 2.11 -49.39 -26.03
C ALA A 6 3.24 -49.32 -24.99
N LEU A 7 4.12 -48.32 -25.12
CA LEU A 7 5.12 -48.02 -24.10
C LEU A 7 4.43 -47.31 -22.93
N SER A 8 4.05 -48.09 -21.93
CA SER A 8 3.67 -47.65 -20.59
C SER A 8 4.89 -47.02 -19.91
N PHE A 9 4.99 -45.69 -20.00
CA PHE A 9 5.89 -44.92 -19.14
C PHE A 9 5.44 -45.08 -17.68
N PRO A 10 6.26 -45.62 -16.76
CA PRO A 10 5.90 -45.68 -15.35
C PRO A 10 5.83 -44.26 -14.78
N PRO A 11 4.83 -43.92 -13.94
CA PRO A 11 4.93 -42.71 -13.13
C PRO A 11 6.09 -42.92 -12.16
N ILE A 12 7.17 -42.17 -12.35
CA ILE A 12 8.20 -42.02 -11.32
C ILE A 12 7.48 -41.36 -10.15
N LEU A 13 7.09 -42.20 -9.19
CA LEU A 13 6.61 -41.81 -7.88
C LEU A 13 7.74 -41.00 -7.25
N ASN A 14 7.75 -39.69 -7.48
CA ASN A 14 8.72 -38.78 -6.89
C ASN A 14 8.62 -38.96 -5.38
N PRO A 15 9.65 -39.52 -4.70
CA PRO A 15 9.66 -39.48 -3.26
C PRO A 15 9.63 -38.00 -2.88
N LEU A 16 8.67 -37.69 -2.02
CA LEU A 16 8.64 -36.52 -1.15
C LEU A 16 9.94 -36.51 -0.35
N PHE A 17 11.06 -36.13 -0.97
CA PHE A 17 12.29 -35.83 -0.28
C PHE A 17 12.07 -34.48 0.41
N PRO A 18 12.04 -34.41 1.75
CA PRO A 18 12.14 -33.13 2.42
C PRO A 18 13.53 -32.60 2.11
N LEU A 19 13.61 -31.68 1.14
CA LEU A 19 14.87 -31.03 0.78
C LEU A 19 15.52 -30.52 2.07
N PRO A 20 16.78 -30.90 2.31
CA PRO A 20 17.43 -30.65 3.58
C PRO A 20 17.42 -29.15 3.83
N PHE A 21 16.96 -28.81 5.03
CA PHE A 21 16.80 -27.48 5.57
C PHE A 21 18.17 -26.81 5.78
N CYS A 22 18.92 -26.60 4.70
CA CYS A 22 20.07 -25.73 4.63
C CYS A 22 19.56 -24.46 3.93
N SER A 23 19.55 -23.27 4.50
CA SER A 23 20.34 -22.74 5.60
C SER A 23 19.62 -21.46 6.03
N ARG A 24 18.97 -21.50 7.20
CA ARG A 24 18.22 -20.36 7.76
C ARG A 24 19.04 -19.07 7.78
N VAL A 25 20.36 -19.19 7.98
CA VAL A 25 21.32 -18.08 7.98
C VAL A 25 21.48 -17.48 6.59
N VAL A 26 21.74 -18.30 5.57
CA VAL A 26 21.95 -17.83 4.17
C VAL A 26 20.67 -17.22 3.60
N ARG A 27 19.50 -17.83 3.86
CA ARG A 27 18.22 -17.24 3.43
C ARG A 27 18.00 -15.86 4.05
N LYS A 28 18.37 -15.67 5.31
CA LYS A 28 18.27 -14.38 6.01
C LYS A 28 19.31 -13.37 5.50
N SER A 29 20.54 -13.77 5.19
CA SER A 29 21.56 -12.85 4.66
C SER A 29 21.17 -12.33 3.27
N ILE A 30 20.73 -13.22 2.38
CA ILE A 30 20.21 -12.85 1.05
C ILE A 30 19.02 -11.89 1.19
N ALA A 31 18.06 -12.22 2.06
CA ALA A 31 16.88 -11.37 2.28
C ALA A 31 17.24 -9.97 2.80
N ARG A 32 18.26 -9.85 3.67
CA ARG A 32 18.74 -8.55 4.18
C ARG A 32 19.33 -7.69 3.07
N VAL A 33 20.20 -8.25 2.23
CA VAL A 33 20.80 -7.53 1.09
C VAL A 33 19.72 -7.02 0.12
N LEU A 34 18.77 -7.89 -0.26
CA LEU A 34 17.66 -7.51 -1.13
C LEU A 34 16.77 -6.44 -0.51
N THR A 35 16.57 -6.48 0.81
CA THR A 35 15.79 -5.46 1.52
C THR A 35 16.47 -4.10 1.44
N VAL A 36 17.79 -4.03 1.65
CA VAL A 36 18.57 -2.79 1.55
C VAL A 36 18.51 -2.21 0.13
N ILE A 37 18.69 -3.05 -0.89
CA ILE A 37 18.58 -2.62 -2.31
C ILE A 37 17.18 -2.05 -2.60
N ASN A 38 16.12 -2.73 -2.13
CA ASN A 38 14.76 -2.26 -2.33
C ASN A 38 14.44 -0.95 -1.56
N GLN A 39 15.03 -0.75 -0.39
CA GLN A 39 14.89 0.48 0.38
C GLN A 39 15.51 1.66 -0.37
N THR A 40 16.77 1.54 -0.81
CA THR A 40 17.48 2.62 -1.51
C THR A 40 16.82 2.98 -2.84
N GLN A 41 16.37 2.00 -3.62
CA GLN A 41 15.62 2.22 -4.86
C GLN A 41 14.31 2.99 -4.58
N LYS A 42 13.52 2.57 -3.59
CA LYS A 42 12.27 3.25 -3.23
C LYS A 42 12.51 4.66 -2.72
N GLU A 43 13.57 4.89 -1.96
CA GLU A 43 13.94 6.23 -1.49
C GLU A 43 14.30 7.17 -2.66
N ASN A 44 15.07 6.68 -3.62
CA ASN A 44 15.41 7.45 -4.83
C ASN A 44 14.15 7.79 -5.64
N LEU A 45 13.23 6.85 -5.81
CA LEU A 45 11.93 7.11 -6.44
C LEU A 45 11.09 8.12 -5.64
N ARG A 46 11.08 8.04 -4.30
CA ARG A 46 10.37 9.02 -3.45
C ARG A 46 10.94 10.43 -3.61
N LYS A 47 12.27 10.57 -3.75
CA LYS A 47 12.94 11.85 -4.04
C LYS A 47 12.53 12.37 -5.41
N PHE A 48 12.59 11.53 -6.46
CA PHE A 48 12.24 11.91 -7.83
C PHE A 48 10.77 12.31 -8.00
N TYR A 49 9.84 11.63 -7.32
CA TYR A 49 8.41 11.94 -7.34
C TYR A 49 7.97 12.92 -6.23
N LYS A 50 8.91 13.54 -5.49
CA LYS A 50 8.56 14.57 -4.52
C LYS A 50 7.96 15.78 -5.27
N GLY A 51 6.86 16.33 -4.76
CA GLY A 51 6.17 17.48 -5.38
C GLY A 51 5.33 17.18 -6.62
N LYS A 52 5.55 16.06 -7.33
CA LYS A 52 4.73 15.68 -8.49
C LYS A 52 3.31 15.28 -8.06
N LYS A 53 2.29 15.80 -8.76
CA LYS A 53 0.87 15.52 -8.50
C LYS A 53 0.53 14.03 -8.63
N TYR A 54 1.02 13.38 -9.69
CA TYR A 54 0.74 11.97 -9.97
C TYR A 54 1.93 11.09 -9.59
N LYS A 55 1.69 10.22 -8.60
CA LYS A 55 2.65 9.21 -8.15
C LYS A 55 2.15 7.80 -8.50
N PRO A 56 3.07 6.86 -8.77
CA PRO A 56 2.73 5.46 -8.97
C PRO A 56 2.02 4.88 -7.74
N LEU A 57 1.20 3.84 -7.94
CA LEU A 57 0.34 3.26 -6.91
C LEU A 57 1.10 2.80 -5.67
N ASP A 58 2.32 2.32 -5.84
CA ASP A 58 3.16 1.79 -4.75
C ASP A 58 3.67 2.87 -3.78
N LEU A 59 3.89 4.08 -4.29
CA LEU A 59 4.35 5.21 -3.48
C LEU A 59 3.21 5.98 -2.81
N ARG A 60 1.96 5.64 -3.12
CA ARG A 60 0.80 6.28 -2.48
C ARG A 60 0.72 5.87 -1.01
N PRO A 61 0.21 6.76 -0.14
CA PRO A 61 0.00 6.42 1.26
C PRO A 61 -0.97 5.22 1.36
N LYS A 62 -0.57 4.19 2.10
CA LYS A 62 -1.41 3.02 2.37
C LYS A 62 -2.48 3.39 3.40
N LYS A 63 -3.63 3.81 2.89
CA LYS A 63 -4.86 4.09 3.64
C LYS A 63 -5.99 3.23 3.05
N THR A 64 -7.03 2.98 3.84
CA THR A 64 -8.25 2.32 3.36
C THR A 64 -8.84 3.09 2.16
N ARG A 65 -9.56 2.37 1.29
CA ARG A 65 -10.20 2.97 0.11
C ARG A 65 -11.15 4.11 0.49
N ALA A 66 -11.95 3.91 1.54
CA ALA A 66 -12.86 4.93 2.08
C ALA A 66 -12.11 6.21 2.48
N MET A 67 -11.02 6.10 3.24
CA MET A 67 -10.19 7.26 3.63
C MET A 67 -9.47 7.96 2.47
N ARG A 68 -9.26 7.30 1.33
CA ARG A 68 -8.70 7.93 0.12
C ARG A 68 -9.75 8.67 -0.71
N ARG A 69 -11.02 8.31 -0.55
CA ARG A 69 -12.16 8.85 -1.31
C ARG A 69 -12.96 9.90 -0.54
N ARG A 70 -12.79 9.97 0.78
CA ARG A 70 -13.34 11.06 1.59
C ARG A 70 -12.87 12.43 1.08
N LEU A 71 -13.65 13.46 1.39
CA LEU A 71 -13.31 14.84 1.10
C LEU A 71 -12.01 15.25 1.80
N ASN A 72 -11.31 16.20 1.19
CA ASN A 72 -10.14 16.80 1.83
C ASN A 72 -10.60 17.74 2.96
N LYS A 73 -9.79 17.89 4.02
CA LYS A 73 -10.08 18.84 5.11
C LYS A 73 -10.33 20.27 4.62
N HIS A 74 -9.65 20.65 3.53
CA HIS A 74 -9.87 21.93 2.87
C HIS A 74 -11.27 22.02 2.29
N GLU A 75 -11.70 21.00 1.54
CA GLU A 75 -13.03 20.90 0.93
C GLU A 75 -14.13 20.85 1.99
N GLU A 76 -13.94 20.08 3.06
CA GLU A 76 -14.87 20.01 4.21
C GLU A 76 -15.02 21.37 4.91
N GLY A 77 -13.96 22.17 4.92
CA GLY A 77 -13.95 23.51 5.51
C GLY A 77 -14.35 24.64 4.58
N LEU A 78 -14.67 24.37 3.30
CA LEU A 78 -15.07 25.41 2.36
C LEU A 78 -16.43 25.98 2.75
N LYS A 79 -16.43 27.26 3.14
CA LYS A 79 -17.64 28.02 3.46
C LYS A 79 -17.89 29.06 2.39
N THR A 80 -19.16 29.28 2.05
CA THR A 80 -19.54 30.36 1.13
C THR A 80 -19.16 31.73 1.70
N LYS A 81 -18.88 32.72 0.84
CA LYS A 81 -18.58 34.10 1.29
C LYS A 81 -19.69 34.67 2.18
N LYS A 82 -20.95 34.33 1.89
CA LYS A 82 -22.14 34.69 2.68
C LYS A 82 -22.07 34.10 4.09
N GLN A 83 -21.76 32.80 4.21
CA GLN A 83 -21.63 32.14 5.50
C GLN A 83 -20.46 32.70 6.31
N GLN A 84 -19.29 32.92 5.70
CA GLN A 84 -18.14 33.53 6.38
C GLN A 84 -18.47 34.92 6.94
N ARG A 85 -19.21 35.75 6.18
CA ARG A 85 -19.67 37.06 6.66
C ARG A 85 -20.63 36.90 7.86
N LYS A 86 -21.58 35.96 7.79
CA LYS A 86 -22.53 35.70 8.88
C LYS A 86 -21.82 35.25 10.15
N GLU A 87 -20.90 34.30 10.04
CA GLU A 87 -20.12 33.79 11.18
C GLU A 87 -19.23 34.86 11.82
N ARG A 88 -18.66 35.76 11.01
CA ARG A 88 -17.89 36.90 11.50
C ARG A 88 -18.77 37.92 12.22
N LEU A 89 -19.94 38.20 11.66
CA LEU A 89 -20.83 39.24 12.17
C LEU A 89 -21.61 38.79 13.42
N TYR A 90 -22.00 37.50 13.46
CA TYR A 90 -22.83 36.92 14.51
C TYR A 90 -22.19 35.65 15.09
N PRO A 91 -21.08 35.77 15.84
CA PRO A 91 -20.52 34.62 16.55
C PRO A 91 -21.47 34.20 17.69
N PRO A 92 -21.67 32.89 17.93
CA PRO A 92 -22.44 32.43 19.08
C PRO A 92 -21.74 32.87 20.36
N ARG A 93 -22.47 33.61 21.20
CA ARG A 93 -21.99 34.10 22.49
C ARG A 93 -22.51 33.17 23.58
N LYS A 94 -21.70 32.90 24.60
CA LYS A 94 -22.15 32.21 25.81
C LYS A 94 -22.92 33.21 26.67
N TYR A 95 -24.13 32.85 27.10
CA TYR A 95 -24.94 33.66 28.02
C TYR A 95 -25.59 32.74 29.07
N ALA A 96 -25.93 33.31 30.22
CA ALA A 96 -26.69 32.65 31.26
C ALA A 96 -28.03 33.38 31.41
N VAL A 97 -29.10 32.64 31.62
CA VAL A 97 -30.42 33.20 31.91
C VAL A 97 -30.55 33.28 33.43
N LYS A 98 -30.87 34.48 33.92
CA LYS A 98 -31.21 34.67 35.32
C LYS A 98 -32.64 34.17 35.54
N ALA A 99 -32.83 33.30 36.53
CA ALA A 99 -34.15 32.92 37.03
C ALA A 99 -34.72 34.04 37.89
#